data_AF-A0A838WUG1-F1
#
_entry.id   AF-A0A838WUG1-F1
#
_cell.length_a   1.000
_cell.length_b   1.000
_cell.length_c   1.000
_cell.angle_alpha   90.00
_cell.angle_beta   90.00
_cell.angle_gamma   90.00
#
_symmetry.space_group_name_H-M   'P 1'
#
loop_
_entity.id
_entity.type
_entity.pdbx_description
1 polymer ?
#
loop_
_entity_poly.entity_id
_entity_poly.type
_entity_poly.pdbx_seq_one_letter_code
_entity_poly.pdbx_strand_id
1 'polypeptide(L)'
;DNRILRPFLGIRRADTRGACAELGITPWEDPMNVDENYRRVAVRRRVIPQLDELIGGDCVPALAATAGRIAADRELIEELCDTSATSDCVELANDPAPLRRRRIVAWLHDSGVRVDGAQLCSIERLITDWHGQAGIDVGGSRRVRRVAGRLVLDELR
;
A
#
# COMPACT_ATOMS: atom_id res chain seq x y z
N ASP A 1 21.84 -5.03 -3.32
CA ASP A 1 21.02 -3.81 -3.42
C ASP A 1 20.07 -3.85 -4.60
N ASN A 2 18.80 -4.19 -4.38
CA ASN A 2 17.77 -4.17 -5.43
C ASN A 2 17.00 -2.83 -5.38
N ARG A 3 17.72 -1.71 -5.50
CA ARG A 3 17.14 -0.38 -5.40
C ARG A 3 16.51 0.03 -6.72
N ILE A 4 15.17 0.11 -6.75
CA ILE A 4 14.43 0.59 -7.92
C ILE A 4 14.33 2.12 -7.85
N LEU A 5 14.92 2.81 -8.82
CA LEU A 5 14.83 4.26 -8.96
C LEU A 5 13.64 4.66 -9.85
N ARG A 6 13.03 5.82 -9.56
CA ARG A 6 11.94 6.39 -10.37
C ARG A 6 12.22 7.85 -10.77
N PRO A 7 13.23 8.12 -11.61
CA PRO A 7 13.67 9.48 -11.91
C PRO A 7 12.58 10.39 -12.49
N PHE A 8 11.62 9.82 -13.22
CA PHE A 8 10.54 10.57 -13.87
C PHE A 8 9.25 10.68 -13.04
N LEU A 9 9.27 10.32 -11.75
CA LEU A 9 8.06 10.33 -10.91
C LEU A 9 7.40 11.72 -10.82
N GLY A 10 8.18 12.79 -10.89
CA GLY A 10 7.70 14.17 -10.86
C GLY A 10 7.41 14.79 -12.23
N ILE A 11 7.66 14.07 -13.34
CA ILE A 11 7.56 14.62 -14.70
C ILE A 11 6.22 14.22 -15.33
N ARG A 12 5.55 15.14 -16.03
CA ARG A 12 4.29 14.80 -16.72
C ARG A 12 4.58 13.95 -17.97
N ARG A 13 3.58 13.15 -18.35
CA ARG A 13 3.61 12.42 -19.63
C ARG A 13 3.68 13.36 -20.83
N ALA A 14 3.06 14.54 -20.75
CA ALA A 14 3.13 15.54 -21.80
C ALA A 14 4.56 16.01 -22.02
N ASP A 15 5.30 16.29 -20.93
CA ASP A 15 6.69 16.74 -20.99
C ASP A 15 7.61 15.67 -21.59
N THR A 16 7.45 14.40 -21.18
CA THR A 16 8.27 13.31 -21.75
C THR A 16 7.99 13.10 -23.24
N ARG A 17 6.74 13.28 -23.69
CA ARG A 17 6.40 13.24 -25.12
C ARG A 17 6.94 14.45 -25.87
N GLY A 18 6.85 15.65 -25.30
CA GLY A 18 7.42 16.89 -25.85
C GLY A 18 8.92 16.76 -26.08
N ALA A 19 9.65 16.29 -25.06
CA ALA A 19 11.09 16.03 -25.17
C ALA A 19 11.42 15.00 -26.26
N CYS A 20 10.64 13.93 -26.41
CA CYS A 20 10.85 12.98 -27.51
C CYS A 20 10.68 13.66 -28.88
N ALA A 21 9.65 14.49 -29.03
CA ALA A 21 9.39 15.21 -30.28
C ALA A 21 10.51 16.20 -30.61
N GLU A 22 10.97 16.99 -29.63
CA GLU A 22 12.09 17.93 -29.79
C GLU A 22 13.39 17.23 -30.20
N LEU A 23 13.63 16.02 -29.68
CA LEU A 23 14.81 15.22 -29.98
C LEU A 23 14.65 14.34 -31.24
N GLY A 24 13.48 14.36 -31.89
CA GLY A 24 13.20 13.50 -33.05
C GLY A 24 13.16 12.00 -32.71
N ILE A 25 12.91 11.64 -31.45
CA ILE A 25 12.81 10.25 -30.97
C ILE A 25 11.38 9.76 -31.17
N THR A 26 11.23 8.60 -31.83
CA THR A 26 9.93 7.92 -31.94
C THR A 26 9.79 6.88 -30.82
N PRO A 27 9.00 7.14 -29.76
CA PRO A 27 8.80 6.16 -28.69
C PRO A 27 7.93 5.00 -29.15
N TRP A 28 8.17 3.81 -28.61
CA TRP A 28 7.26 2.67 -28.78
C TRP A 28 5.95 2.91 -28.00
N GLU A 29 4.81 2.75 -28.68
CA GLU A 29 3.49 2.83 -28.07
C GLU A 29 3.01 1.43 -27.65
N ASP A 30 3.32 1.05 -26.42
CA ASP A 30 2.90 -0.23 -25.84
C ASP A 30 1.34 -0.35 -25.81
N PRO A 31 0.75 -1.37 -26.45
CA PRO A 31 -0.69 -1.62 -26.44
C PRO A 31 -1.30 -1.69 -25.03
N MET A 32 -0.55 -2.13 -24.02
CA MET A 32 -0.99 -2.21 -22.63
C MET A 32 -1.20 -0.84 -21.97
N ASN A 33 -0.78 0.26 -22.60
CA ASN A 33 -1.03 1.62 -22.12
C ASN A 33 -2.42 2.14 -22.45
N VAL A 34 -3.12 1.52 -23.41
CA VAL A 34 -4.45 1.93 -23.87
C VAL A 34 -5.57 0.96 -23.50
N ASP A 35 -5.22 -0.28 -23.14
CA ASP A 35 -6.18 -1.32 -22.75
C ASP A 35 -6.79 -1.05 -21.36
N GLU A 36 -8.09 -0.76 -21.34
CA GLU A 36 -8.86 -0.44 -20.13
C GLU A 36 -9.20 -1.66 -19.26
N ASN A 37 -8.92 -2.89 -19.73
CA ASN A 37 -8.96 -4.08 -18.88
C ASN A 37 -7.96 -3.98 -17.72
N TYR A 38 -6.88 -3.19 -17.89
CA TYR A 38 -5.97 -2.86 -16.80
C TYR A 38 -6.53 -1.71 -15.95
N ARG A 39 -6.79 -1.97 -14.66
CA ARG A 39 -7.31 -0.97 -13.70
C ARG A 39 -6.54 0.36 -13.73
N ARG A 40 -5.21 0.32 -13.88
CA ARG A 40 -4.38 1.54 -13.98
C ARG A 40 -4.75 2.44 -15.16
N VAL A 41 -5.14 1.83 -16.29
CA VAL A 41 -5.53 2.53 -17.51
C VAL A 41 -6.95 3.04 -17.35
N ALA A 42 -7.87 2.21 -16.85
CA ALA A 42 -9.25 2.63 -16.56
C ALA A 42 -9.30 3.82 -15.60
N VAL A 43 -8.53 3.81 -14.50
CA VAL A 43 -8.44 4.96 -13.57
C VAL A 43 -7.95 6.20 -14.30
N ARG A 44 -6.87 6.10 -15.09
CA ARG A 44 -6.31 7.24 -15.82
C ARG A 44 -7.26 7.81 -16.87
N ARG A 45 -8.00 6.95 -17.60
CA ARG A 45 -8.82 7.37 -18.74
C ARG A 45 -10.26 7.72 -18.37
N ARG A 46 -10.80 7.15 -17.28
CA ARG A 46 -12.19 7.34 -16.87
C ARG A 46 -12.31 8.13 -15.56
N VAL A 47 -11.53 7.80 -14.54
CA VAL A 47 -11.71 8.37 -13.19
C VAL A 47 -11.06 9.74 -13.05
N ILE A 48 -9.77 9.86 -13.41
CA ILE A 48 -9.04 11.13 -13.28
C ILE A 48 -9.74 12.27 -14.05
N PRO A 49 -10.13 12.11 -15.33
CA PRO A 49 -10.81 13.18 -16.06
C PRO A 49 -12.15 13.59 -15.45
N GLN A 50 -12.92 12.62 -14.90
CA GLN A 50 -14.17 12.92 -14.20
C GLN A 50 -13.93 13.70 -12.91
N LEU A 51 -12.87 13.38 -12.17
CA LEU A 51 -12.46 14.16 -11.00
C LEU A 51 -12.07 15.58 -11.41
N ASP A 52 -11.30 15.72 -12.49
CA ASP A 52 -10.86 17.03 -12.99
C ASP A 52 -12.04 17.92 -13.36
N GLU A 53 -13.06 17.34 -14.04
CA GLU A 53 -14.29 18.04 -14.40
C GLU A 53 -15.09 18.48 -13.16
N LEU A 54 -15.27 17.59 -12.19
CA LEU A 54 -16.06 17.87 -10.98
C LEU A 54 -15.42 18.95 -10.10
N ILE A 55 -14.09 18.98 -9.98
CA ILE A 55 -13.38 19.97 -9.16
C ILE A 55 -13.00 21.24 -9.94
N GLY A 56 -13.16 21.24 -11.26
CA GLY A 56 -12.82 22.37 -12.13
C GLY A 56 -11.32 22.57 -12.34
N GLY A 57 -10.50 21.51 -12.30
CA GLY A 57 -9.05 21.60 -12.45
C GLY A 57 -8.31 20.28 -12.28
N ASP A 58 -6.98 20.28 -12.50
CA ASP A 58 -6.14 19.07 -12.44
C ASP A 58 -6.03 18.54 -10.99
N CYS A 59 -6.59 17.36 -10.72
CA CYS A 59 -6.57 16.74 -9.40
C CYS A 59 -5.21 16.12 -9.04
N VAL A 60 -4.37 15.82 -10.04
CA VAL A 60 -3.17 15.01 -9.87
C VAL A 60 -2.11 15.66 -8.96
N PRO A 61 -1.79 16.97 -9.03
CA PRO A 61 -0.84 17.61 -8.12
C PRO A 61 -1.26 17.49 -6.65
N ALA A 62 -2.54 17.67 -6.35
CA ALA A 62 -3.05 17.59 -4.98
C ALA A 62 -2.98 16.16 -4.43
N LEU A 63 -3.31 15.16 -5.27
CA LEU A 63 -3.15 13.74 -4.93
C LEU A 63 -1.68 13.37 -4.72
N ALA A 64 -0.78 13.84 -5.59
CA ALA A 64 0.65 13.60 -5.47
C ALA A 64 1.25 14.25 -4.21
N ALA A 65 0.84 15.49 -3.88
CA ALA A 65 1.27 16.17 -2.66
C ALA A 65 0.78 15.46 -1.39
N THR A 66 -0.44 14.92 -1.42
CA THR A 66 -0.97 14.10 -0.32
C THR A 66 -0.18 12.80 -0.16
N ALA A 67 0.12 12.11 -1.27
CA ALA A 67 0.94 10.90 -1.25
C ALA A 67 2.36 11.19 -0.71
N GLY A 68 2.94 12.34 -1.06
CA GLY A 68 4.24 12.79 -0.52
C GLY A 68 4.21 13.01 0.99
N ARG A 69 3.16 13.64 1.53
CA ARG A 69 2.98 13.80 2.98
C ARG A 69 2.85 12.46 3.70
N ILE A 70 2.04 11.55 3.18
CA ILE A 70 1.90 10.19 3.74
C ILE A 70 3.23 9.43 3.73
N ALA A 71 4.04 9.61 2.67
CA ALA A 71 5.35 8.98 2.58
C ALA A 71 6.34 9.55 3.61
N ALA A 72 6.35 10.87 3.81
CA ALA A 72 7.20 11.53 4.80
C ALA A 72 6.80 11.14 6.24
N ASP A 73 5.51 11.13 6.56
CA ASP A 73 5.01 10.67 7.86
C ASP A 73 5.40 9.21 8.11
N ARG A 74 5.39 8.39 7.05
CA ARG A 74 5.82 7.00 7.13
C ARG A 74 7.30 6.86 7.46
N GLU A 75 8.15 7.62 6.79
CA GLU A 75 9.60 7.63 7.03
C GLU A 75 9.91 8.10 8.45
N LEU A 76 9.25 9.16 8.92
CA LEU A 76 9.40 9.65 10.28
C LEU A 76 9.04 8.60 11.34
N ILE A 77 7.96 7.83 11.14
CA ILE A 77 7.60 6.74 12.07
C ILE A 77 8.67 5.63 12.05
N GLU A 78 9.19 5.28 10.88
CA GLU A 78 10.26 4.28 10.74
C GLU A 78 11.57 4.75 11.39
N GLU A 79 11.84 6.06 11.44
CA GLU A 79 12.99 6.66 12.13
C GLU A 79 12.82 6.72 13.65
N LEU A 80 11.63 7.12 14.13
CA LEU A 80 11.38 7.40 15.54
C LEU A 80 10.99 6.17 16.37
N CYS A 81 10.55 5.08 15.73
CA CYS A 81 9.98 3.93 16.42
C CYS A 81 10.61 2.62 15.96
N ASP A 82 10.71 1.65 16.88
CA ASP A 82 11.05 0.28 16.49
C ASP A 82 9.86 -0.36 15.75
N THR A 83 10.03 -0.53 14.44
CA THR A 83 9.03 -1.16 13.57
C THR A 83 9.28 -2.66 13.36
N SER A 84 10.16 -3.26 14.17
CA SER A 84 10.47 -4.69 14.15
C SER A 84 9.22 -5.56 14.23
N ALA A 85 9.22 -6.67 13.49
CA ALA A 85 8.14 -7.63 13.51
C ALA A 85 7.98 -8.25 14.92
N THR A 86 6.75 -8.32 15.41
CA THR A 86 6.40 -9.07 16.62
C THR A 86 5.03 -9.71 16.43
N SER A 87 4.81 -10.84 17.09
CA SER A 87 3.51 -11.50 17.20
C SER A 87 2.90 -11.35 18.59
N ASP A 88 3.59 -10.72 19.54
CA ASP A 88 3.13 -10.61 20.92
C ASP A 88 1.97 -9.61 21.03
N CYS A 89 0.78 -10.09 21.39
CA CYS A 89 -0.41 -9.24 21.46
C CYS A 89 -0.32 -8.20 22.57
N VAL A 90 0.43 -8.44 23.66
CA VAL A 90 0.55 -7.47 24.75
C VAL A 90 1.43 -6.31 24.29
N GLU A 91 2.55 -6.63 23.66
CA GLU A 91 3.45 -5.64 23.07
C GLU A 91 2.71 -4.80 22.01
N LEU A 92 2.05 -5.47 21.06
CA LEU A 92 1.27 -4.81 20.03
C LEU A 92 0.13 -3.97 20.61
N ALA A 93 -0.53 -4.39 21.69
CA ALA A 93 -1.60 -3.62 22.31
C ALA A 93 -1.10 -2.26 22.84
N ASN A 94 0.13 -2.20 23.35
CA ASN A 94 0.73 -0.99 23.89
C ASN A 94 1.17 0.03 22.81
N ASP A 95 1.37 -0.43 21.57
CA ASP A 95 1.74 0.45 20.46
C ASP A 95 0.60 1.38 20.04
N PRO A 96 0.86 2.65 19.66
CA PRO A 96 -0.11 3.45 18.92
C PRO A 96 -0.51 2.75 17.62
N ALA A 97 -1.75 2.94 17.16
CA ALA A 97 -2.29 2.22 15.99
C ALA A 97 -1.40 2.27 14.72
N PRO A 98 -0.77 3.41 14.36
CA PRO A 98 0.15 3.46 13.22
C PRO A 98 1.36 2.53 13.37
N LEU A 99 1.92 2.41 14.57
CA LEU A 99 3.07 1.54 14.85
C LEU A 99 2.64 0.07 14.89
N ARG A 100 1.56 -0.24 15.63
CA ARG A 100 1.00 -1.59 15.73
C ARG A 100 0.77 -2.20 14.35
N ARG A 101 0.10 -1.48 13.45
CA ARG A 101 -0.19 -1.92 12.07
C ARG A 101 1.08 -2.23 11.29
N ARG A 102 2.13 -1.43 11.44
CA ARG A 102 3.42 -1.65 10.77
C ARG A 102 4.09 -2.93 11.25
N ARG A 103 4.13 -3.15 12.56
CA ARG A 103 4.74 -4.34 13.15
C ARG A 103 3.97 -5.61 12.81
N ILE A 104 2.64 -5.54 12.73
CA ILE A 104 1.80 -6.64 12.19
C ILE A 104 2.13 -6.91 10.72
N VAL A 105 2.22 -5.88 9.88
CA VAL A 105 2.58 -6.03 8.46
C VAL A 105 3.98 -6.60 8.29
N ALA A 106 4.95 -6.16 9.10
CA ALA A 106 6.30 -6.72 9.11
C ALA A 106 6.30 -8.21 9.46
N TRP A 107 5.58 -8.61 10.52
CA TRP A 107 5.44 -10.02 10.90
C TRP A 107 4.76 -10.88 9.81
N LEU A 108 3.70 -10.36 9.17
CA LEU A 108 3.03 -11.04 8.05
C LEU A 108 3.95 -11.16 6.83
N HIS A 109 4.71 -10.11 6.54
CA HIS A 109 5.67 -10.08 5.43
C HIS A 109 6.78 -11.12 5.64
N ASP A 110 7.36 -11.20 6.83
CA ASP A 110 8.37 -12.19 7.20
C ASP A 110 7.82 -13.63 7.12
N SER A 111 6.51 -13.77 7.28
CA SER A 111 5.77 -15.03 7.11
C SER A 111 5.30 -15.29 5.66
N GLY A 112 5.68 -14.45 4.70
CA GLY A 112 5.30 -14.58 3.29
C GLY A 112 3.79 -14.39 3.03
N VAL A 113 3.09 -13.64 3.87
CA VAL A 113 1.68 -13.30 3.74
C VAL A 113 1.54 -11.84 3.34
N ARG A 114 0.67 -11.56 2.37
CA ARG A 114 0.21 -10.21 2.05
C ARG A 114 -1.26 -10.08 2.42
N VAL A 115 -1.61 -8.92 2.99
CA VAL A 115 -2.97 -8.58 3.39
C VAL A 115 -3.36 -7.24 2.79
N ASP A 116 -4.65 -7.06 2.53
CA ASP A 116 -5.21 -5.74 2.24
C ASP A 116 -5.50 -4.95 3.53
N GLY A 117 -5.98 -3.72 3.37
CA GLY A 117 -6.29 -2.85 4.51
C GLY A 117 -7.44 -3.38 5.39
N ALA A 118 -8.43 -4.05 4.80
CA ALA A 118 -9.57 -4.58 5.54
C ALA A 118 -9.15 -5.79 6.39
N GLN A 119 -8.33 -6.67 5.83
CA GLN A 119 -7.71 -7.78 6.54
C GLN A 119 -6.80 -7.29 7.66
N LEU A 120 -5.96 -6.28 7.42
CA LEU A 120 -5.10 -5.70 8.45
C LEU A 120 -5.91 -5.11 9.62
N CYS A 121 -6.97 -4.34 9.34
CA CYS A 121 -7.87 -3.83 10.37
C CYS A 121 -8.54 -4.98 11.16
N SER A 122 -8.93 -6.06 10.48
CA SER A 122 -9.55 -7.22 11.13
C SER A 122 -8.57 -7.99 12.01
N ILE A 123 -7.31 -8.11 11.58
CA ILE A 123 -6.23 -8.71 12.39
C ILE A 123 -5.91 -7.84 13.59
N GLU A 124 -5.85 -6.52 13.42
CA GLU A 124 -5.65 -5.58 14.53
C GLU A 124 -6.72 -5.73 15.61
N ARG A 125 -7.99 -5.98 15.24
CA ARG A 125 -9.09 -6.22 16.18
C ARG A 125 -8.90 -7.47 17.04
N LEU A 126 -8.14 -8.48 16.58
CA LEU A 126 -7.76 -9.63 17.43
C LEU A 126 -6.91 -9.21 18.64
N ILE A 127 -6.27 -8.04 18.57
CA ILE A 127 -5.45 -7.48 19.63
C ILE A 127 -6.26 -6.50 20.47
N THR A 128 -6.91 -5.52 19.83
CA THR A 128 -7.51 -4.35 20.50
C THR A 128 -8.95 -4.53 20.94
N ASP A 129 -9.68 -5.49 20.36
CA ASP A 129 -11.10 -5.73 20.61
C ASP A 129 -11.35 -7.24 20.76
N TRP A 130 -10.53 -7.92 21.57
CA TRP A 130 -10.58 -9.38 21.67
C TRP A 130 -11.74 -9.87 22.54
N HIS A 131 -12.52 -10.79 21.99
CA HIS A 131 -13.66 -11.42 22.65
C HIS A 131 -13.88 -12.87 22.20
N GLY A 132 -12.83 -13.57 21.73
CA GLY A 132 -12.90 -14.98 21.32
C GLY A 132 -13.12 -15.20 19.81
N GLN A 133 -12.70 -14.26 18.95
CA GLN A 133 -12.84 -14.38 17.50
C GLN A 133 -12.08 -15.60 16.94
N ALA A 134 -12.66 -16.24 15.91
CA ALA A 134 -12.11 -17.46 15.31
C ALA A 134 -10.83 -17.27 14.48
N GLY A 135 -10.53 -16.04 14.04
CA GLY A 135 -9.39 -15.70 13.17
C GLY A 135 -9.78 -15.08 11.84
N ILE A 136 -8.79 -14.58 11.10
CA ILE A 136 -8.96 -13.87 9.82
C ILE A 136 -8.26 -14.64 8.71
N ASP A 137 -9.00 -14.99 7.65
CA ASP A 137 -8.44 -15.65 6.47
C ASP A 137 -7.58 -14.70 5.66
N VAL A 138 -6.39 -15.17 5.30
CA VAL A 138 -5.37 -14.45 4.55
C VAL A 138 -4.89 -15.26 3.34
N GLY A 139 -4.13 -14.63 2.45
CA GLY A 139 -3.69 -15.24 1.21
C GLY A 139 -2.89 -16.54 1.38
N GLY A 140 -3.18 -17.51 0.51
CA GLY A 140 -2.49 -18.81 0.47
C GLY A 140 -3.06 -19.84 1.44
N SER A 141 -4.39 -19.91 1.58
CA SER A 141 -5.08 -20.87 2.46
C SER A 141 -4.58 -20.83 3.91
N ARG A 142 -4.32 -19.63 4.42
CA ARG A 142 -3.81 -19.43 5.78
C ARG A 142 -4.78 -18.58 6.59
N ARG A 143 -4.75 -18.73 7.91
CA ARG A 143 -5.57 -17.95 8.85
C ARG A 143 -4.71 -17.39 9.97
N VAL A 144 -4.92 -16.11 10.28
CA VAL A 144 -4.32 -15.46 11.45
C VAL A 144 -5.25 -15.61 12.64
N ARG A 145 -4.74 -16.12 13.77
CA ARG A 145 -5.48 -16.27 15.03
C ARG A 145 -4.70 -15.67 16.19
N ARG A 146 -5.40 -15.31 17.27
CA ARG A 146 -4.79 -15.05 18.57
C ARG A 146 -4.82 -16.32 19.42
N VAL A 147 -3.66 -16.83 19.80
CA VAL A 147 -3.48 -18.03 20.63
C VAL A 147 -2.47 -17.73 21.72
N ALA A 148 -2.86 -17.97 22.98
CA ALA A 148 -2.00 -17.76 24.15
C ALA A 148 -1.27 -16.40 24.17
N GLY A 149 -1.97 -15.32 23.77
CA GLY A 149 -1.41 -13.97 23.73
C GLY A 149 -0.51 -13.67 22.54
N ARG A 150 -0.45 -14.53 21.52
CA ARG A 150 0.32 -14.31 20.29
C ARG A 150 -0.56 -14.39 19.05
N LEU A 151 -0.19 -13.65 18.02
CA LEU A 151 -0.67 -13.89 16.66
C LEU A 151 0.02 -15.13 16.09
N VAL A 152 -0.76 -16.05 15.53
CA VAL A 152 -0.26 -17.27 14.88
C VAL A 152 -0.86 -17.39 13.49
N LEU A 153 -0.10 -17.98 12.58
CA LEU A 153 -0.54 -18.34 11.23
C LEU A 153 -0.75 -19.84 11.17
N ASP A 154 -1.97 -20.27 10.84
CA ASP A 154 -2.28 -21.67 10.60
C ASP A 154 -2.61 -21.90 9.14
N GLU A 155 -2.33 -23.12 8.67
CA GLU A 155 -2.84 -23.61 7.39
C GLU A 155 -4.30 -24.04 7.56
N LEU A 156 -5.14 -23.60 6.62
CA LEU A 156 -6.49 -24.10 6.45
C LEU A 156 -6.38 -25.48 5.82
N ARG A 157 -6.77 -26.51 6.58
CA ARG A 157 -6.96 -27.88 6.08
C ARG A 157 -8.21 -27.99 5.22
#